data_AF-A0A3D1V1B5-F1
#
_entry.id   AF-A0A3D1V1B5-F1
#
_cell.length_a   1.000
_cell.length_b   1.000
_cell.length_c   1.000
_cell.angle_alpha   90.00
_cell.angle_beta   90.00
_cell.angle_gamma   90.00
#
_symmetry.space_group_name_H-M   'P 1'
#
loop_
_entity.id
_entity.type
_entity.pdbx_description
1 polymer ?
#
loop_
_entity_poly.entity_id
_entity_poly.type
_entity_poly.pdbx_seq_one_letter_code
_entity_poly.pdbx_strand_id
1 'polypeptide(L)'
;MCIRDSYWQQTRDGKFVIGGSRVLDTVGRDNLHDRSVSPDILQKTLSMLVAALPALRDVRIVRAWGGTMGFTPDGNPYIGETELRRGLLLACGFSGSGLSWAPVAGELLAQIVAGEPLSLSLDPIHPDRETGQLADGEVA
;
A
#
# COMPACT_ATOMS: atom_id res chain seq x y z
N MET A 1 -0.39 15.66 6.45
CA MET A 1 -0.08 15.42 7.88
C MET A 1 -0.63 14.05 8.24
N CYS A 2 0.20 13.10 8.70
CA CYS A 2 -0.27 11.77 9.08
C CYS A 2 -0.86 11.80 10.49
N ILE A 3 -2.02 11.18 10.68
CA ILE A 3 -2.64 10.95 11.98
C ILE A 3 -2.72 9.43 12.09
N ARG A 4 -1.95 8.83 13.00
CA ARG A 4 -1.96 7.41 13.39
C ARG A 4 -2.58 6.48 12.31
N ASP A 5 -1.72 6.04 11.39
CA ASP A 5 -2.03 5.09 10.32
C ASP A 5 -3.13 5.50 9.32
N SER A 6 -3.46 6.80 9.33
CA SER A 6 -4.33 7.46 8.37
C SER A 6 -3.62 8.65 7.74
N TYR A 7 -3.91 8.87 6.46
CA TYR A 7 -3.44 10.00 5.70
C TYR A 7 -4.62 10.82 5.19
N TRP A 8 -4.38 12.11 5.01
CA TRP A 8 -5.31 12.97 4.33
C TRP A 8 -4.58 14.05 3.56
N GLN A 9 -5.25 14.55 2.52
CA GLN A 9 -4.81 15.70 1.74
C GLN A 9 -6.01 16.50 1.26
N GLN A 10 -5.82 17.80 1.11
CA GLN A 10 -6.77 18.65 0.41
C GLN A 10 -6.37 18.72 -1.07
N THR A 11 -7.33 18.50 -1.96
CA THR A 11 -7.13 18.66 -3.41
C THR A 11 -7.27 20.13 -3.80
N ARG A 12 -6.78 20.48 -5.00
CA ARG A 12 -6.79 21.88 -5.50
C ARG A 12 -8.19 22.49 -5.61
N ASP A 13 -9.22 21.66 -5.80
CA ASP A 13 -10.62 22.07 -5.84
C ASP A 13 -11.29 22.09 -4.45
N GLY A 14 -10.49 22.01 -3.38
CA GLY A 14 -10.95 22.18 -2.01
C GLY A 14 -11.54 20.94 -1.35
N LYS A 15 -11.63 19.81 -2.05
CA LYS A 15 -12.09 18.53 -1.47
C LYS A 15 -11.02 17.94 -0.56
N PHE A 16 -11.45 17.12 0.39
CA PHE A 16 -10.56 16.35 1.23
C PHE A 16 -10.59 14.89 0.80
N VAL A 17 -9.41 14.31 0.63
CA VAL A 17 -9.22 12.86 0.44
C VAL A 17 -8.59 12.33 1.70
N ILE A 18 -9.22 11.30 2.27
CA ILE A 18 -8.80 10.67 3.51
C ILE A 18 -8.77 9.18 3.26
N GLY A 19 -7.75 8.51 3.79
CA GLY A 19 -7.59 7.08 3.69
C GLY A 19 -6.66 6.58 4.78
N GLY A 20 -6.37 5.29 4.72
CA GLY A 20 -5.83 4.54 5.86
C GLY A 20 -6.94 3.75 6.53
N SER A 21 -6.62 3.05 7.62
CA SER A 21 -7.44 1.93 8.13
C SER A 21 -7.39 0.74 7.18
N ARG A 22 -6.35 -0.08 7.32
CA ARG A 22 -6.10 -1.28 6.52
C ARG A 22 -6.53 -2.50 7.32
N VAL A 23 -6.99 -3.53 6.64
CA VAL A 23 -7.27 -4.83 7.26
C VAL A 23 -6.47 -5.87 6.49
N LEU A 24 -5.66 -6.68 7.19
CA LEU A 24 -5.17 -7.90 6.57
C LEU A 24 -6.33 -8.88 6.56
N ASP A 25 -6.78 -9.21 5.37
CA ASP A 25 -7.56 -10.43 5.17
C ASP A 25 -6.57 -11.58 4.94
N THR A 26 -6.09 -12.19 6.05
CA THR A 26 -5.28 -13.41 5.99
C THR A 26 -6.12 -14.68 5.85
N VAL A 27 -7.43 -14.59 6.11
CA VAL A 27 -8.37 -15.72 6.13
C VAL A 27 -9.39 -15.55 5.01
N GLY A 28 -8.92 -15.67 3.77
CA GLY A 28 -9.80 -15.59 2.61
C GLY A 28 -9.09 -15.12 1.36
N ARG A 29 -8.27 -16.00 0.74
CA ARG A 29 -7.79 -15.76 -0.64
C ARG A 29 -8.94 -15.67 -1.67
N ASP A 30 -10.19 -15.84 -1.25
CA ASP A 30 -11.39 -15.86 -2.07
C ASP A 30 -11.97 -14.46 -2.36
N ASN A 31 -11.49 -13.41 -1.67
CA ASN A 31 -12.04 -12.05 -1.78
C ASN A 31 -11.09 -11.02 -2.44
N LEU A 32 -10.07 -11.45 -3.18
CA LEU A 32 -9.06 -10.57 -3.82
C LEU A 32 -9.64 -9.45 -4.71
N HIS A 33 -10.89 -9.62 -5.16
CA HIS A 33 -11.59 -8.69 -6.02
C HIS A 33 -12.68 -7.89 -5.31
N ASP A 34 -12.93 -8.12 -4.02
CA ASP A 34 -13.87 -7.30 -3.29
C ASP A 34 -13.31 -5.89 -3.11
N ARG A 35 -14.11 -4.91 -3.52
CA ARG A 35 -13.83 -3.47 -3.41
C ARG A 35 -14.94 -2.75 -2.66
N SER A 36 -15.79 -3.52 -1.99
CA SER A 36 -16.85 -3.01 -1.13
C SER A 36 -16.25 -2.11 -0.05
N VAL A 37 -17.05 -1.12 0.35
CA VAL A 37 -16.68 -0.25 1.46
C VAL A 37 -17.28 -0.85 2.71
N SER A 38 -16.43 -1.32 3.62
CA SER A 38 -16.89 -1.76 4.94
C SER A 38 -17.42 -0.56 5.74
N PRO A 39 -18.69 -0.61 6.21
CA PRO A 39 -19.25 0.45 7.05
C PRO A 39 -18.43 0.69 8.33
N ASP A 40 -17.90 -0.37 8.93
CA ASP A 40 -17.13 -0.30 10.18
C ASP A 40 -15.79 0.41 9.97
N ILE A 41 -15.08 0.07 8.89
CA ILE A 41 -13.82 0.73 8.52
C ILE A 41 -14.09 2.20 8.22
N LEU A 42 -15.12 2.50 7.42
CA LEU A 42 -15.50 3.88 7.10
C LEU A 42 -15.80 4.69 8.38
N GLN A 43 -16.59 4.14 9.30
CA GLN A 43 -16.93 4.81 10.56
C GLN A 43 -15.69 5.06 11.43
N LYS A 44 -14.76 4.08 11.50
CA LYS A 44 -13.49 4.23 12.20
C LYS A 44 -12.63 5.35 11.59
N THR A 45 -12.45 5.37 10.27
CA THR A 45 -11.69 6.41 9.56
C THR A 45 -12.27 7.80 9.80
N LEU A 46 -13.60 7.94 9.70
CA LEU A 46 -14.28 9.23 9.94
C LEU A 46 -14.15 9.69 11.40
N SER A 47 -14.22 8.77 12.36
CA SER A 47 -14.07 9.12 13.78
C SER A 47 -12.66 9.63 14.08
N MET A 48 -11.63 9.00 13.51
CA MET A 48 -10.24 9.47 13.63
C MET A 48 -10.03 10.84 12.97
N LEU A 49 -10.66 11.08 11.82
CA LEU A 49 -10.64 12.39 11.17
C LEU A 49 -11.24 13.47 12.05
N VAL A 50 -12.47 13.28 12.54
CA VAL A 50 -13.18 14.30 13.32
C VAL A 50 -12.46 14.58 14.64
N ALA A 51 -11.80 13.59 15.22
CA ALA A 51 -10.94 13.78 16.39
C ALA A 51 -9.75 14.70 16.08
N ALA A 52 -9.14 14.58 14.89
CA ALA A 52 -7.98 15.38 14.51
C ALA A 52 -8.33 16.73 13.86
N LEU A 53 -9.45 16.81 13.14
CA LEU A 53 -9.94 17.97 12.39
C LEU A 53 -11.43 18.18 12.69
N PRO A 54 -11.78 18.72 13.87
CA PRO A 54 -13.18 18.87 14.28
C PRO A 54 -14.03 19.72 13.33
N ALA A 55 -13.40 20.64 12.59
CA ALA A 55 -14.04 21.47 11.57
C ALA A 55 -14.64 20.64 10.41
N LEU A 56 -14.25 19.38 10.26
CA LEU A 56 -14.78 18.47 9.24
C LEU A 56 -15.96 17.63 9.72
N ARG A 57 -16.51 17.86 10.92
CA ARG A 57 -17.61 17.05 11.47
C ARG A 57 -18.85 17.01 10.58
N ASP A 58 -19.24 18.15 10.02
CA ASP A 58 -20.50 18.31 9.29
C ASP A 58 -20.31 18.32 7.77
N VAL A 59 -19.12 17.95 7.28
CA VAL A 59 -18.85 17.94 5.83
C VAL A 59 -19.47 16.72 5.17
N ARG A 60 -20.02 16.93 3.97
CA ARG A 60 -20.64 15.87 3.19
C ARG A 60 -19.58 14.91 2.62
N ILE A 61 -19.79 13.62 2.82
CA ILE A 61 -19.07 12.57 2.09
C ILE A 61 -19.61 12.52 0.66
N VAL A 62 -18.73 12.78 -0.32
CA VAL A 62 -19.09 12.75 -1.74
C VAL A 62 -18.90 11.35 -2.33
N ARG A 63 -17.92 10.58 -1.83
CA ARG A 63 -17.57 9.25 -2.31
C ARG A 63 -16.73 8.49 -1.28
N ALA A 64 -16.87 7.17 -1.25
CA ALA A 64 -15.98 6.22 -0.57
C ALA A 64 -15.65 5.05 -1.53
N TRP A 65 -14.50 4.40 -1.36
CA TRP A 65 -14.07 3.25 -2.15
C TRP A 65 -13.13 2.34 -1.37
N GLY A 66 -13.15 1.04 -1.68
CA GLY A 66 -12.18 0.05 -1.20
C GLY A 66 -11.21 -0.39 -2.29
N GLY A 67 -10.16 -1.12 -1.91
CA GLY A 67 -9.19 -1.67 -2.84
C GLY A 67 -8.22 -2.66 -2.21
N THR A 68 -7.70 -3.56 -3.04
CA THR A 68 -6.76 -4.61 -2.64
C THR A 68 -5.33 -4.09 -2.60
N MET A 69 -4.57 -4.49 -1.59
CA MET A 69 -3.14 -4.19 -1.46
C MET A 69 -2.36 -5.47 -1.19
N GLY A 70 -1.20 -5.59 -1.84
CA GLY A 70 -0.24 -6.64 -1.52
C GLY A 70 0.67 -6.19 -0.38
N PHE A 71 0.71 -6.98 0.69
CA PHE A 71 1.60 -6.76 1.83
C PHE A 71 2.71 -7.80 1.84
N THR A 72 3.88 -7.36 2.25
CA THR A 72 5.04 -8.21 2.54
C THR A 72 5.24 -8.27 4.05
N PRO A 73 5.73 -9.40 4.60
CA PRO A 73 5.97 -9.55 6.03
C PRO A 73 6.87 -8.46 6.65
N ASP A 74 7.85 -7.97 5.89
CA ASP A 74 8.82 -6.96 6.32
C ASP A 74 8.48 -5.53 5.85
N GLY A 75 7.36 -5.36 5.14
CA GLY A 75 6.91 -4.06 4.62
C GLY A 75 7.66 -3.53 3.39
N ASN A 76 8.74 -4.18 2.95
CA ASN A 76 9.50 -3.79 1.77
C ASN A 76 8.93 -4.46 0.50
N PRO A 77 8.97 -3.83 -0.67
CA PRO A 77 8.49 -4.45 -1.91
C PRO A 77 9.38 -5.60 -2.37
N TYR A 78 8.87 -6.44 -3.25
CA TYR A 78 9.66 -7.40 -4.03
C TYR A 78 9.95 -6.79 -5.41
N ILE A 79 11.21 -6.43 -5.66
CA ILE A 79 11.68 -5.78 -6.89
C ILE A 79 12.95 -6.49 -7.38
N GLY A 80 12.90 -7.06 -8.58
CA GLY A 80 14.06 -7.70 -9.21
C GLY A 80 13.70 -8.99 -9.96
N GLU A 81 14.72 -9.69 -10.45
CA GLU A 81 14.57 -11.04 -10.99
C GLU A 81 14.45 -12.05 -9.84
N THR A 82 13.51 -12.99 -9.96
CA THR A 82 13.35 -14.06 -8.97
C THR A 82 13.98 -15.36 -9.46
N GLU A 83 14.54 -16.13 -8.53
CA GLU A 83 15.07 -17.47 -8.77
C GLU A 83 13.98 -18.49 -9.17
N LEU A 84 12.70 -18.18 -8.92
CA LEU A 84 11.58 -19.06 -9.27
C LEU A 84 11.57 -19.42 -10.77
N ARG A 85 11.91 -18.45 -11.64
CA ARG A 85 11.96 -18.62 -13.10
C ARG A 85 12.90 -17.59 -13.71
N ARG A 86 13.92 -18.06 -14.45
CA ARG A 86 14.79 -17.19 -15.25
C ARG A 86 13.98 -16.26 -16.16
N GLY A 87 14.31 -14.97 -16.12
CA GLY A 87 13.66 -13.90 -16.87
C GLY A 87 12.36 -13.38 -16.24
N LEU A 88 11.94 -13.90 -15.08
CA LEU A 88 10.76 -13.39 -14.36
C LEU A 88 11.17 -12.23 -13.46
N LEU A 89 10.70 -11.03 -13.80
CA LEU A 89 10.87 -9.82 -13.01
C LEU A 89 9.62 -9.55 -12.17
N LEU A 90 9.81 -9.26 -10.89
CA LEU A 90 8.75 -8.88 -9.97
C LEU A 90 8.86 -7.40 -9.60
N ALA A 91 7.69 -6.77 -9.45
CA ALA A 91 7.49 -5.45 -8.85
C ALA A 91 6.14 -5.48 -8.13
N CYS A 92 6.11 -6.03 -6.92
CA CYS A 92 4.88 -6.26 -6.17
C CYS A 92 5.10 -6.12 -4.66
N GLY A 93 4.04 -6.30 -3.86
CA GLY A 93 4.16 -6.28 -2.40
C GLY A 93 4.50 -4.90 -1.82
N PHE A 94 4.02 -3.82 -2.44
CA PHE A 94 4.41 -2.45 -2.05
C PHE A 94 3.93 -1.99 -0.67
N SER A 95 3.15 -2.81 0.06
CA SER A 95 2.76 -2.57 1.46
C SER A 95 2.20 -1.15 1.72
N GLY A 96 1.39 -0.66 0.78
CA GLY A 96 0.74 0.65 0.84
C GLY A 96 1.60 1.84 0.36
N SER A 97 2.86 1.63 -0.01
CA SER A 97 3.80 2.66 -0.46
C SER A 97 4.06 2.63 -1.98
N GLY A 98 3.16 2.02 -2.75
CA GLY A 98 3.37 1.75 -4.18
C GLY A 98 3.57 3.01 -5.03
N LEU A 99 2.93 4.12 -4.69
CA LEU A 99 3.11 5.37 -5.43
C LEU A 99 4.55 5.91 -5.32
N SER A 100 5.15 5.80 -4.13
CA SER A 100 6.54 6.22 -3.89
C SER A 100 7.54 5.25 -4.50
N TRP A 101 7.23 3.95 -4.49
CA TRP A 101 8.11 2.92 -5.04
C TRP A 101 8.06 2.81 -6.56
N ALA A 102 6.97 3.21 -7.22
CA ALA A 102 6.78 2.98 -8.66
C ALA A 102 7.93 3.53 -9.54
N PRO A 103 8.46 4.76 -9.34
CA PRO A 103 9.58 5.27 -10.13
C PRO A 103 10.85 4.45 -9.94
N VAL A 104 11.17 4.12 -8.67
CA VAL A 104 12.37 3.35 -8.32
C VAL A 104 12.30 1.93 -8.87
N ALA A 105 11.15 1.27 -8.73
CA ALA A 105 10.94 -0.06 -9.27
C ALA A 105 11.06 -0.08 -10.79
N GLY A 106 10.48 0.91 -11.48
CA GLY A 106 10.58 1.03 -12.94
C GLY A 106 12.01 1.23 -13.41
N GLU A 107 12.78 2.10 -12.75
CA GLU A 107 14.18 2.36 -13.08
C GLU A 107 15.05 1.12 -12.87
N LEU A 108 14.96 0.47 -11.70
CA LEU A 108 15.75 -0.72 -11.39
C LEU A 108 15.43 -1.88 -12.34
N LEU A 109 14.15 -2.12 -12.64
CA LEU A 109 13.77 -3.17 -13.59
C LEU A 109 14.26 -2.85 -15.01
N ALA A 110 14.24 -1.58 -15.43
CA ALA A 110 14.79 -1.17 -16.72
C ALA A 110 16.31 -1.42 -16.81
N GLN A 111 17.06 -1.10 -15.74
CA GLN A 111 18.50 -1.38 -15.65
C GLN A 111 18.79 -2.89 -15.74
N ILE A 112 18.01 -3.72 -15.03
CA ILE A 112 18.15 -5.19 -15.10
C ILE A 112 17.93 -5.69 -16.54
N VAL A 113 16.86 -5.24 -17.20
CA VAL A 113 16.55 -5.64 -18.59
C VAL A 113 17.63 -5.18 -19.56
N ALA A 114 18.19 -3.98 -19.36
CA ALA A 114 19.24 -3.42 -20.20
C ALA A 114 20.64 -4.02 -19.92
N GLY A 115 20.81 -4.77 -18.82
CA GLY A 115 22.13 -5.23 -18.36
C GLY A 115 23.02 -4.10 -17.85
N GLU A 116 22.41 -3.04 -17.34
CA GLU A 116 23.10 -1.86 -16.80
C GLU A 116 23.45 -2.03 -15.31
N PRO A 117 24.46 -1.30 -14.80
CA PRO A 117 24.72 -1.23 -13.37
C PRO A 117 23.51 -0.67 -12.62
N LEU A 118 23.19 -1.28 -11.47
CA LEU A 118 22.06 -0.85 -10.65
C LEU A 118 22.35 0.47 -9.94
N SER A 119 21.38 1.38 -9.94
CA SER A 119 21.50 2.65 -9.21
C SER A 119 21.32 2.51 -7.70
N LEU A 120 20.70 1.42 -7.23
CA LEU A 120 20.51 1.08 -5.82
C LEU A 120 20.70 -0.42 -5.58
N SER A 121 21.09 -0.80 -4.36
CA SER A 121 21.15 -2.23 -3.98
C SER A 121 19.76 -2.83 -3.92
N LEU A 122 19.65 -4.08 -4.38
CA LEU A 122 18.42 -4.86 -4.28
C LEU A 122 18.29 -5.58 -2.94
N ASP A 123 19.34 -5.75 -2.12
CA ASP A 123 19.29 -6.59 -0.91
C ASP A 123 18.04 -6.39 -0.03
N PRO A 124 17.62 -5.16 0.32
CA PRO A 124 16.42 -4.96 1.16
C PRO A 124 15.08 -5.18 0.43
N ILE A 125 15.10 -5.27 -0.90
CA ILE A 125 13.91 -5.33 -1.77
C ILE A 125 13.94 -6.54 -2.72
N HIS A 126 14.95 -7.40 -2.62
CA HIS A 126 15.13 -8.54 -3.51
C HIS A 126 13.94 -9.50 -3.36
N PRO A 127 13.42 -10.09 -4.46
CA PRO A 127 12.26 -10.97 -4.39
C PRO A 127 12.43 -12.17 -3.47
N ASP A 128 13.63 -12.77 -3.48
CA ASP A 128 13.91 -14.02 -2.77
C ASP A 128 14.56 -13.80 -1.39
N ARG A 129 14.48 -12.58 -0.83
CA ARG A 129 15.01 -12.29 0.51
C ARG A 129 14.18 -12.96 1.61
N GLU A 130 14.80 -13.19 2.76
CA GLU A 130 14.08 -13.69 3.93
C GLU A 130 13.24 -12.59 4.59
N THR A 131 11.92 -12.79 4.69
CA THR A 131 11.00 -11.77 5.22
C THR A 131 10.24 -12.19 6.48
N GLY A 132 10.26 -13.46 6.87
CA GLY A 132 9.38 -13.99 7.92
C GLY A 132 7.95 -14.24 7.42
N GLN A 133 6.95 -14.23 8.32
CA GLN A 133 5.54 -14.48 8.00
C GLN A 133 4.66 -13.27 8.34
N LEU A 134 3.61 -13.04 7.55
CA LEU A 134 2.57 -12.07 7.90
C LEU A 134 1.83 -12.59 9.14
N ALA A 135 1.69 -11.75 10.17
CA ALA A 135 0.87 -12.05 11.33
C ALA A 135 -0.61 -11.72 11.04
N ASP A 136 -1.52 -12.53 11.57
CA ASP A 136 -2.96 -12.28 11.47
C ASP A 136 -3.35 -11.03 12.29
N GLY A 137 -4.10 -10.10 11.69
CA GLY A 137 -4.63 -8.93 12.41
C GLY A 137 -4.77 -7.65 11.60
N GLU A 138 -5.07 -6.56 12.28
CA GLU A 138 -5.14 -5.22 11.66
C GLU A 138 -3.72 -4.78 11.24
N VAL A 139 -3.47 -4.52 9.95
CA VAL A 139 -2.25 -3.77 9.57
C VAL A 139 -2.51 -2.35 10.02
N ALA A 140 -1.53 -1.74 10.67
CA ALA A 140 -1.47 -0.29 10.85
C ALA A 140 -1.92 0.45 9.57
#